data_AF-A0A0S4L5W0-F1
#
_entry.id   AF-A0A0S4L5W0-F1
#
_cell.length_a   1.000
_cell.length_b   1.000
_cell.length_c   1.000
_cell.angle_alpha   90.00
_cell.angle_beta   90.00
_cell.angle_gamma   90.00
#
_symmetry.space_group_name_H-M   'P 1'
#
loop_
_entity.id
_entity.type
_entity.pdbx_description
1 polymer ?
#
loop_
_entity_poly.entity_id
_entity_poly.type
_entity_poly.pdbx_seq_one_letter_code
_entity_poly.pdbx_strand_id
1 'polypeptide(L)'
;MIERVGRVKLGLMVGTLGILALGWTVSPGVASTEKNINERAKVNLQKAHDQLKLAIDQTEKALGSSRRSSGSIRVHMQRALNILGGKDSPEYADSSEYTDKLHPRFNEKVGNPGDGHGALLYMEEAYETLKASNAPASVQEAMEYAIMHASMVEEHAHESVHGTGIRQTHEHAAHAAALLVGAYGKADSDSPATGALSYAMKQTGLKASK
;
A
#
# COMPACT_ATOMS: atom_id res chain seq x y z
N MET A 1 85.66 3.40 -20.56
CA MET A 1 84.24 2.95 -20.53
C MET A 1 84.19 1.60 -21.23
N ILE A 2 84.29 0.47 -20.52
CA ILE A 2 83.20 -0.26 -19.80
C ILE A 2 82.19 -0.81 -20.83
N GLU A 3 81.80 -2.08 -20.94
CA GLU A 3 82.12 -3.39 -20.35
C GLU A 3 81.31 -4.47 -21.17
N ARG A 4 81.73 -5.75 -21.08
CA ARG A 4 80.97 -7.03 -21.06
C ARG A 4 79.86 -7.30 -22.10
N VAL A 5 79.95 -8.34 -22.94
CA VAL A 5 79.72 -9.79 -22.66
C VAL A 5 78.37 -10.10 -22.00
N GLY A 6 77.52 -10.86 -22.71
CA GLY A 6 76.47 -11.68 -22.09
C GLY A 6 75.15 -11.78 -22.85
N ARG A 7 75.06 -12.66 -23.87
CA ARG A 7 73.77 -13.17 -24.35
C ARG A 7 73.21 -14.16 -23.32
N VAL A 8 72.11 -13.81 -22.67
CA VAL A 8 71.31 -14.75 -21.86
C VAL A 8 70.00 -15.02 -22.58
N LYS A 9 69.76 -16.31 -22.87
CA LYS A 9 68.50 -16.87 -23.37
C LYS A 9 67.39 -16.61 -22.34
N LEU A 10 66.33 -15.92 -22.73
CA LEU A 10 65.07 -15.91 -21.99
C LEU A 10 64.22 -17.09 -22.47
N GLY A 11 64.18 -18.11 -21.60
CA GLY A 11 63.35 -19.29 -21.75
C GLY A 11 61.87 -18.97 -21.63
N LEU A 12 61.11 -19.66 -22.45
CA LEU A 12 59.66 -19.78 -22.45
C LEU A 12 59.18 -20.28 -21.06
N MET A 13 58.60 -19.40 -20.24
CA MET A 13 57.84 -19.83 -19.05
C MET A 13 56.37 -20.00 -19.43
N VAL A 14 55.96 -21.28 -19.47
CA VAL A 14 54.59 -21.74 -19.46
C VAL A 14 53.99 -21.39 -18.09
N GLY A 15 53.14 -20.37 -18.05
CA GLY A 15 52.37 -19.96 -16.87
C GLY A 15 50.90 -20.32 -17.04
N THR A 16 50.47 -21.29 -16.26
CA THR A 16 49.09 -21.77 -16.04
C THR A 16 48.02 -20.67 -16.05
N LEU A 17 47.06 -20.79 -16.98
CA LEU A 17 45.74 -20.14 -16.90
C LEU A 17 44.97 -20.71 -15.72
N GLY A 18 45.03 -20.02 -14.58
CA GLY A 18 44.14 -20.26 -13.45
C GLY A 18 42.72 -19.83 -13.81
N ILE A 19 41.80 -20.80 -13.87
CA ILE A 19 40.36 -20.56 -13.98
C ILE A 19 39.94 -19.80 -12.72
N LEU A 20 39.55 -18.53 -12.91
CA LEU A 20 38.92 -17.73 -11.87
C LEU A 20 37.49 -18.24 -11.68
N ALA A 21 37.31 -19.22 -10.79
CA ALA A 21 36.00 -19.59 -10.30
C ALA A 21 35.50 -18.46 -9.39
N LEU A 22 34.69 -17.56 -9.95
CA LEU A 22 33.84 -16.65 -9.17
C LEU A 22 32.77 -17.50 -8.46
N GLY A 23 33.15 -18.09 -7.33
CA GLY A 23 32.20 -18.67 -6.39
C GLY A 23 31.39 -17.54 -5.77
N TRP A 24 30.12 -17.43 -6.13
CA TRP A 24 29.16 -16.58 -5.44
C TRP A 24 28.92 -17.19 -4.06
N THR A 25 29.72 -16.81 -3.07
CA THR A 25 29.39 -17.04 -1.67
C THR A 25 28.25 -16.09 -1.31
N VAL A 26 27.01 -16.51 -1.54
CA VAL A 26 25.85 -15.84 -0.95
C VAL A 26 25.97 -16.03 0.55
N SER A 27 26.37 -14.97 1.25
CA SER A 27 26.53 -14.99 2.70
C SER A 27 25.19 -15.35 3.35
N PRO A 28 25.11 -16.37 4.23
CA PRO A 28 23.84 -16.80 4.85
C PRO A 28 23.10 -15.68 5.59
N GLY A 29 23.81 -14.66 6.04
CA GLY A 29 23.23 -13.47 6.67
C GLY A 29 22.39 -12.61 5.74
N VAL A 30 22.75 -12.50 4.45
CA VAL A 30 22.00 -11.69 3.48
C VAL A 30 20.69 -12.37 3.12
N ALA A 31 20.72 -13.68 2.87
CA ALA A 31 19.52 -14.46 2.58
C ALA A 31 18.51 -14.50 3.74
N SER A 32 18.98 -14.54 5.00
CA SER A 32 18.10 -14.48 6.17
C SER A 32 17.45 -13.11 6.36
N THR A 33 18.16 -12.03 5.99
CA THR A 33 17.67 -10.66 6.13
C THR A 33 16.65 -10.35 5.04
N GLU A 34 16.95 -10.72 3.79
CA GLU A 34 16.03 -10.60 2.64
C GLU A 34 14.73 -11.40 2.84
N LYS A 35 14.84 -12.63 3.35
CA LYS A 35 13.67 -13.45 3.67
C LYS A 35 12.78 -12.79 4.73
N ASN A 36 13.38 -12.21 5.77
CA ASN A 36 12.63 -11.57 6.86
C ASN A 36 11.97 -10.25 6.41
N ILE A 37 12.64 -9.48 5.55
CA ILE A 37 12.10 -8.26 4.92
C ILE A 37 10.90 -8.61 4.03
N ASN A 38 11.00 -9.66 3.23
CA ASN A 38 9.91 -10.10 2.36
C ASN A 38 8.69 -10.59 3.15
N GLU A 39 8.90 -11.36 4.24
CA GLU A 39 7.79 -11.78 5.11
C GLU A 39 7.11 -10.60 5.80
N ARG A 40 7.86 -9.56 6.21
CA ARG A 40 7.26 -8.33 6.77
C ARG A 40 6.40 -7.60 5.75
N ALA A 41 6.89 -7.44 4.51
CA ALA A 41 6.11 -6.84 3.43
C ALA A 41 4.80 -7.62 3.21
N LYS A 42 4.87 -8.96 3.17
CA LYS A 42 3.68 -9.80 3.01
C LYS A 42 2.66 -9.62 4.12
N VAL A 43 3.10 -9.61 5.38
CA VAL A 43 2.21 -9.40 6.53
C VAL A 43 1.49 -8.05 6.40
N ASN A 44 2.22 -6.99 6.09
CA ASN A 44 1.64 -5.66 5.93
C ASN A 44 0.70 -5.57 4.72
N LEU A 45 1.03 -6.21 3.60
CA LEU A 45 0.13 -6.29 2.43
C LEU A 45 -1.17 -7.02 2.76
N GLN A 46 -1.10 -8.14 3.49
CA GLN A 46 -2.30 -8.87 3.90
C GLN A 46 -3.15 -8.05 4.87
N LYS A 47 -2.52 -7.34 5.80
CA LYS A 47 -3.21 -6.44 6.74
C LYS A 47 -3.89 -5.28 6.03
N ALA A 48 -3.21 -4.62 5.09
CA ALA A 48 -3.80 -3.59 4.24
C ALA A 48 -5.01 -4.13 3.47
N HIS A 49 -4.88 -5.32 2.88
CA HIS A 49 -5.97 -5.98 2.15
C HIS A 49 -7.19 -6.24 3.04
N ASP A 50 -6.98 -6.78 4.24
CA ASP A 50 -8.07 -7.08 5.18
C ASP A 50 -8.77 -5.80 5.64
N GLN A 51 -8.03 -4.73 5.92
CA GLN A 51 -8.59 -3.42 6.28
C GLN A 51 -9.35 -2.79 5.11
N LEU A 52 -8.81 -2.82 3.88
CA LEU A 52 -9.52 -2.31 2.71
C LEU A 52 -10.82 -3.07 2.44
N LYS A 53 -10.86 -4.39 2.68
CA LYS A 53 -12.09 -5.18 2.59
C LYS A 53 -13.16 -4.71 3.58
N LEU A 54 -12.77 -4.37 4.81
CA LEU A 54 -13.67 -3.79 5.80
C LEU A 54 -14.16 -2.40 5.36
N ALA A 55 -13.27 -1.57 4.82
CA ALA A 55 -13.64 -0.23 4.32
C ALA A 55 -14.66 -0.34 3.17
N ILE A 56 -14.43 -1.25 2.22
CA ILE A 56 -15.37 -1.55 1.12
C ILE A 56 -16.74 -1.93 1.66
N ASP A 57 -16.81 -2.89 2.59
CA ASP A 57 -18.07 -3.30 3.23
C ASP A 57 -18.82 -2.13 3.89
N GLN A 58 -18.11 -1.19 4.52
CA GLN A 58 -18.75 0.01 5.06
C GLN A 58 -19.28 0.93 3.94
N THR A 59 -18.51 1.17 2.89
CA THR A 59 -18.99 1.99 1.76
C THR A 59 -20.17 1.35 1.02
N GLU A 60 -20.20 0.02 0.89
CA GLU A 60 -21.34 -0.71 0.35
C GLU A 60 -22.59 -0.57 1.23
N LYS A 61 -22.44 -0.62 2.55
CA LYS A 61 -23.54 -0.35 3.50
C LYS A 61 -24.05 1.07 3.39
N ALA A 62 -23.17 2.04 3.13
CA ALA A 62 -23.55 3.43 2.89
C ALA A 62 -24.47 3.55 1.66
N LEU A 63 -24.12 2.88 0.55
CA LEU A 63 -24.85 2.95 -0.72
C LEU A 63 -26.12 2.07 -0.77
N GLY A 64 -26.06 0.92 -0.08
CA GLY A 64 -27.07 -0.14 -0.12
C GLY A 64 -28.15 -0.06 0.96
N SER A 65 -28.05 0.86 1.94
CA SER A 65 -29.05 0.92 3.01
C SER A 65 -30.47 1.15 2.47
N SER A 66 -31.40 0.28 2.85
CA SER A 66 -32.82 0.34 2.45
C SER A 66 -33.53 1.60 2.94
N ARG A 67 -32.95 2.25 3.96
CA ARG A 67 -33.28 3.61 4.39
C ARG A 67 -32.09 4.52 4.12
N ARG A 68 -31.96 4.98 2.87
CA ARG A 68 -31.00 6.02 2.47
C ARG A 68 -31.29 7.31 3.23
N SER A 69 -30.77 7.42 4.44
CA SER A 69 -30.76 8.66 5.20
C SER A 69 -29.33 9.23 5.15
N SER A 70 -29.21 10.56 5.07
CA SER A 70 -27.90 11.21 5.09
C SER A 70 -27.11 10.81 6.34
N GLY A 71 -27.75 10.65 7.50
CA GLY A 71 -27.10 10.17 8.73
C GLY A 71 -26.48 8.78 8.60
N SER A 72 -27.21 7.80 8.04
CA SER A 72 -26.68 6.44 7.87
C SER A 72 -25.48 6.40 6.91
N ILE A 73 -25.53 7.18 5.83
CA ILE A 73 -24.41 7.28 4.88
C ILE A 73 -23.18 7.86 5.58
N ARG A 74 -23.35 8.96 6.33
CA ARG A 74 -22.26 9.61 7.08
C ARG A 74 -21.61 8.68 8.08
N VAL A 75 -22.39 7.91 8.86
CA VAL A 75 -21.85 6.92 9.81
C VAL A 75 -20.95 5.91 9.12
N HIS A 76 -21.40 5.33 8.02
CA HIS A 76 -20.63 4.31 7.31
C HIS A 76 -19.40 4.90 6.61
N MET A 77 -19.49 6.10 6.05
CA MET A 77 -18.34 6.79 5.47
C MET A 77 -17.32 7.22 6.52
N GLN A 78 -17.77 7.64 7.70
CA GLN A 78 -16.88 7.91 8.83
C GLN A 78 -16.16 6.63 9.30
N ARG A 79 -16.83 5.47 9.28
CA ARG A 79 -16.15 4.19 9.55
C ARG A 79 -15.09 3.87 8.49
N ALA A 80 -15.37 4.12 7.21
CA ALA A 80 -14.39 3.94 6.14
C ALA A 80 -13.14 4.82 6.38
N LEU A 81 -13.33 6.10 6.74
CA LEU A 81 -12.24 7.01 7.12
C LEU A 81 -11.42 6.47 8.31
N ASN A 82 -12.10 6.03 9.36
CA ASN A 82 -11.44 5.47 10.55
C ASN A 82 -10.61 4.22 10.22
N ILE A 83 -11.11 3.34 9.35
CA ILE A 83 -10.38 2.15 8.89
C ILE A 83 -9.14 2.54 8.06
N LEU A 84 -9.25 3.55 7.19
CA LEU A 84 -8.13 3.98 6.36
C LEU A 84 -7.02 4.63 7.19
N GLY A 85 -7.38 5.57 8.07
CA GLY A 85 -6.44 6.34 8.88
C GLY A 85 -6.06 5.69 10.22
N GLY A 86 -6.68 4.58 10.62
CA GLY A 86 -6.37 3.85 11.85
C GLY A 86 -6.91 4.48 13.13
N LYS A 87 -7.58 5.63 13.08
CA LYS A 87 -8.00 6.37 14.28
C LYS A 87 -9.48 6.14 14.60
N ASP A 88 -9.81 5.98 15.89
CA ASP A 88 -11.17 6.19 16.39
C ASP A 88 -11.53 7.67 16.26
N SER A 89 -12.74 7.99 15.79
CA SER A 89 -13.15 9.40 15.68
C SER A 89 -13.33 10.02 17.08
N PRO A 90 -12.60 11.11 17.39
CA PRO A 90 -13.19 12.44 17.26
C PRO A 90 -12.31 13.51 16.58
N GLU A 91 -11.09 13.20 16.12
CA GLU A 91 -10.17 14.22 15.56
C GLU A 91 -10.68 14.88 14.26
N TYR A 92 -11.55 14.22 13.49
CA TYR A 92 -12.18 14.85 12.31
C TYR A 92 -13.40 15.73 12.64
N ALA A 93 -13.88 15.72 13.88
CA ALA A 93 -14.90 16.67 14.35
C ALA A 93 -14.28 17.97 14.88
N ASP A 94 -12.95 17.99 15.10
CA ASP A 94 -12.22 19.11 15.70
C ASP A 94 -11.10 19.67 14.80
N SER A 95 -11.13 19.39 13.49
CA SER A 95 -10.28 20.09 12.55
C SER A 95 -10.72 21.56 12.46
N SER A 96 -10.03 22.43 13.20
CA SER A 96 -10.06 23.88 13.05
C SER A 96 -9.67 24.37 11.64
N GLU A 97 -9.31 23.44 10.75
CA GLU A 97 -9.04 23.67 9.33
C GLU A 97 -10.32 23.73 8.48
N TYR A 98 -11.45 23.19 8.98
CA TYR A 98 -12.76 23.17 8.31
C TYR A 98 -13.83 23.95 9.06
N THR A 99 -13.44 24.85 9.97
CA THR A 99 -14.35 25.72 10.73
C THR A 99 -14.84 26.92 9.92
N ASP A 100 -15.23 26.71 8.66
CA ASP A 100 -16.08 27.67 7.96
C ASP A 100 -17.55 27.27 8.12
N LYS A 101 -18.34 28.28 8.51
CA LYS A 101 -19.62 28.19 9.23
C LYS A 101 -20.81 27.69 8.39
N LEU A 102 -20.64 26.71 7.50
CA LEU A 102 -21.71 26.25 6.59
C LEU A 102 -22.00 24.74 6.56
N HIS A 103 -21.19 23.89 7.19
CA HIS A 103 -21.43 22.45 7.16
C HIS A 103 -22.10 21.95 8.46
N PRO A 104 -23.26 21.25 8.38
CA PRO A 104 -23.85 20.62 9.55
C PRO A 104 -22.85 19.60 10.12
N ARG A 105 -22.35 19.86 11.33
CA ARG A 105 -21.31 19.03 11.92
C ARG A 105 -21.89 17.65 12.26
N PHE A 106 -21.38 16.63 11.59
CA PHE A 106 -21.59 15.24 11.97
C PHE A 106 -20.80 14.98 13.27
N ASN A 107 -21.46 15.16 14.41
CA ASN A 107 -20.84 15.09 15.74
C ASN A 107 -20.98 13.70 16.41
N GLU A 108 -21.33 12.67 15.64
CA GLU A 108 -21.50 11.33 16.19
C GLU A 108 -20.13 10.68 16.44
N LYS A 109 -19.94 10.13 17.64
CA LYS A 109 -18.80 9.27 17.93
C LYS A 109 -18.96 7.96 17.20
N VAL A 110 -18.24 7.83 16.08
CA VAL A 110 -18.20 6.62 15.28
C VAL A 110 -16.89 5.89 15.58
N GLY A 111 -16.99 4.69 16.16
CA GLY A 111 -15.82 3.85 16.44
C GLY A 111 -15.20 3.28 15.17
N ASN A 112 -13.93 2.91 15.25
CA ASN A 112 -13.20 2.21 14.20
C ASN A 112 -13.52 0.70 14.25
N PRO A 113 -14.15 0.12 13.22
CA PRO A 113 -14.35 -1.32 13.14
C PRO A 113 -13.08 -2.08 12.69
N GLY A 114 -12.01 -1.37 12.32
CA GLY A 114 -10.71 -1.92 11.96
C GLY A 114 -9.86 -2.29 13.18
N ASP A 115 -8.57 -2.54 12.95
CA ASP A 115 -7.61 -2.92 14.00
C ASP A 115 -6.89 -1.74 14.68
N GLY A 116 -7.17 -0.51 14.23
CA GLY A 116 -6.60 0.71 14.80
C GLY A 116 -5.22 1.10 14.24
N HIS A 117 -4.65 0.36 13.29
CA HIS A 117 -3.40 0.76 12.63
C HIS A 117 -3.64 1.59 11.39
N GLY A 118 -4.65 1.23 10.59
CA GLY A 118 -5.00 1.95 9.37
C GLY A 118 -4.47 1.29 8.11
N ALA A 119 -5.33 1.19 7.10
CA ALA A 119 -4.97 0.58 5.82
C ALA A 119 -3.83 1.33 5.10
N LEU A 120 -3.84 2.67 5.15
CA LEU A 120 -2.82 3.49 4.50
C LEU A 120 -1.44 3.27 5.12
N LEU A 121 -1.34 3.26 6.45
CA LEU A 121 -0.07 2.98 7.12
C LEU A 121 0.48 1.59 6.79
N TYR A 122 -0.38 0.56 6.74
CA TYR A 122 0.06 -0.77 6.30
C TYR A 122 0.58 -0.78 4.86
N MET A 123 -0.06 -0.04 3.95
CA MET A 123 0.39 0.07 2.55
C MET A 123 1.72 0.83 2.43
N GLU A 124 1.88 1.93 3.15
CA GLU A 124 3.13 2.70 3.18
C GLU A 124 4.30 1.88 3.75
N GLU A 125 4.08 1.19 4.87
CA GLU A 125 5.10 0.31 5.44
C GLU A 125 5.46 -0.85 4.51
N ALA A 126 4.47 -1.43 3.84
CA ALA A 126 4.70 -2.47 2.84
C ALA A 126 5.52 -1.93 1.67
N TYR A 127 5.17 -0.74 1.16
CA TYR A 127 5.88 -0.08 0.07
C TYR A 127 7.34 0.22 0.41
N GLU A 128 7.62 0.82 1.57
CA GLU A 128 8.98 1.10 2.03
C GLU A 128 9.80 -0.20 2.21
N THR A 129 9.17 -1.26 2.70
CA THR A 129 9.80 -2.58 2.82
C THR A 129 10.14 -3.18 1.45
N LEU A 130 9.22 -3.07 0.48
CA LEU A 130 9.41 -3.55 -0.89
C LEU A 130 10.52 -2.78 -1.61
N LYS A 131 10.56 -1.46 -1.43
CA LYS A 131 11.61 -0.59 -1.95
C LYS A 131 12.98 -0.93 -1.37
N ALA A 132 13.07 -1.12 -0.05
CA ALA A 132 14.30 -1.55 0.62
C ALA A 132 14.79 -2.94 0.15
N SER A 133 13.85 -3.80 -0.28
CA SER A 133 14.15 -5.14 -0.81
C SER A 133 14.47 -5.17 -2.32
N ASN A 134 14.49 -4.02 -3.01
CA ASN A 134 14.62 -3.93 -4.46
C ASN A 134 13.56 -4.74 -5.23
N ALA A 135 12.30 -4.71 -4.77
CA ALA A 135 11.19 -5.35 -5.48
C ALA A 135 11.06 -4.82 -6.93
N PRO A 136 10.51 -5.60 -7.88
CA PRO A 136 10.35 -5.15 -9.26
C PRO A 136 9.61 -3.81 -9.35
N ALA A 137 10.01 -2.95 -10.29
CA ALA A 137 9.43 -1.61 -10.45
C ALA A 137 7.90 -1.63 -10.59
N SER A 138 7.34 -2.62 -11.29
CA SER A 138 5.89 -2.78 -11.45
C SER A 138 5.15 -3.09 -10.14
N VAL A 139 5.82 -3.69 -9.14
CA VAL A 139 5.24 -3.93 -7.81
C VAL A 139 5.26 -2.64 -7.00
N GLN A 140 6.33 -1.85 -7.10
CA GLN A 140 6.42 -0.54 -6.46
C GLN A 140 5.36 0.43 -7.02
N GLU A 141 5.24 0.49 -8.35
CA GLU A 141 4.22 1.28 -9.05
C GLU A 141 2.79 0.86 -8.67
N ALA A 142 2.54 -0.45 -8.54
CA ALA A 142 1.24 -0.93 -8.07
C ALA A 142 0.94 -0.48 -6.62
N MET A 143 1.93 -0.49 -5.75
CA MET A 143 1.75 0.03 -4.39
C MET A 143 1.51 1.54 -4.38
N GLU A 144 2.20 2.31 -5.22
CA GLU A 144 1.94 3.75 -5.40
C GLU A 144 0.51 4.01 -5.87
N TYR A 145 0.00 3.24 -6.84
CA TYR A 145 -1.39 3.35 -7.27
C TYR A 145 -2.39 2.93 -6.20
N ALA A 146 -2.10 1.90 -5.40
CA ALA A 146 -2.96 1.48 -4.30
C ALA A 146 -3.07 2.59 -3.25
N ILE A 147 -1.93 3.16 -2.85
CA ILE A 147 -1.86 4.28 -1.90
C ILE A 147 -2.60 5.49 -2.47
N MET A 148 -2.31 5.90 -3.71
CA MET A 148 -2.97 7.03 -4.36
C MET A 148 -4.49 6.90 -4.35
N HIS A 149 -5.02 5.75 -4.81
CA HIS A 149 -6.47 5.52 -4.80
C HIS A 149 -7.04 5.57 -3.39
N ALA A 150 -6.39 4.92 -2.41
CA ALA A 150 -6.85 4.90 -1.02
C ALA A 150 -6.79 6.28 -0.35
N SER A 151 -5.79 7.11 -0.64
CA SER A 151 -5.69 8.48 -0.13
C SER A 151 -6.80 9.37 -0.71
N MET A 152 -7.15 9.21 -2.00
CA MET A 152 -8.28 9.92 -2.60
C MET A 152 -9.64 9.53 -2.00
N VAL A 153 -9.74 8.34 -1.38
CA VAL A 153 -10.96 7.93 -0.65
C VAL A 153 -11.18 8.85 0.55
N GLU A 154 -10.12 9.31 1.22
CA GLU A 154 -10.26 10.18 2.39
C GLU A 154 -10.99 11.47 2.04
N GLU A 155 -10.61 12.12 0.93
CA GLU A 155 -11.25 13.35 0.44
C GLU A 155 -12.75 13.15 0.21
N HIS A 156 -13.13 12.18 -0.63
CA HIS A 156 -14.53 11.95 -0.94
C HIS A 156 -15.32 11.38 0.25
N ALA A 157 -14.71 10.59 1.13
CA ALA A 157 -15.37 10.14 2.34
C ALA A 157 -15.64 11.32 3.29
N HIS A 158 -14.71 12.27 3.41
CA HIS A 158 -14.91 13.53 4.15
C HIS A 158 -16.03 14.37 3.55
N GLU A 159 -16.00 14.61 2.24
CA GLU A 159 -17.06 15.34 1.54
C GLU A 159 -18.43 14.68 1.71
N SER A 160 -18.46 13.35 1.76
CA SER A 160 -19.67 12.59 2.06
C SER A 160 -20.17 12.82 3.49
N VAL A 161 -19.26 12.73 4.48
CA VAL A 161 -19.55 12.93 5.91
C VAL A 161 -20.06 14.36 6.19
N HIS A 162 -19.45 15.35 5.56
CA HIS A 162 -19.74 16.77 5.78
C HIS A 162 -20.66 17.40 4.72
N GLY A 163 -21.14 16.60 3.77
CA GLY A 163 -22.05 17.05 2.71
C GLY A 163 -23.30 17.75 3.26
N THR A 164 -23.86 18.68 2.49
CA THR A 164 -25.01 19.50 2.93
C THR A 164 -26.36 18.86 2.61
N GLY A 165 -26.38 17.90 1.67
CA GLY A 165 -27.60 17.22 1.22
C GLY A 165 -27.38 15.76 0.86
N ILE A 166 -28.46 14.99 0.82
CA ILE A 166 -28.42 13.54 0.58
C ILE A 166 -27.78 13.17 -0.77
N ARG A 167 -27.99 13.98 -1.81
CA ARG A 167 -27.41 13.74 -3.13
C ARG A 167 -25.88 13.86 -3.08
N GLN A 168 -25.36 14.96 -2.52
CA GLN A 168 -23.93 15.19 -2.37
C GLN A 168 -23.29 14.08 -1.51
N THR A 169 -23.87 13.78 -0.35
CA THR A 169 -23.42 12.69 0.52
C THR A 169 -23.38 11.34 -0.22
N HIS A 170 -24.39 11.03 -1.02
CA HIS A 170 -24.42 9.79 -1.79
C HIS A 170 -23.42 9.77 -2.97
N GLU A 171 -23.27 10.88 -3.70
CA GLU A 171 -22.34 11.00 -4.83
C GLU A 171 -20.89 10.77 -4.36
N HIS A 172 -20.45 11.46 -3.31
CA HIS A 172 -19.10 11.27 -2.78
C HIS A 172 -18.90 9.90 -2.12
N ALA A 173 -19.92 9.33 -1.47
CA ALA A 173 -19.86 7.94 -1.00
C ALA A 173 -19.66 6.93 -2.15
N ALA A 174 -20.29 7.17 -3.31
CA ALA A 174 -20.11 6.32 -4.48
C ALA A 174 -18.71 6.44 -5.09
N HIS A 175 -18.16 7.66 -5.13
CA HIS A 175 -16.77 7.87 -5.57
C HIS A 175 -15.77 7.19 -4.63
N ALA A 176 -15.95 7.35 -3.31
CA ALA A 176 -15.13 6.69 -2.31
C ALA A 176 -15.18 5.16 -2.44
N ALA A 177 -16.36 4.57 -2.65
CA ALA A 177 -16.50 3.13 -2.87
C ALA A 177 -15.74 2.67 -4.13
N ALA A 178 -15.86 3.41 -5.24
CA ALA A 178 -15.17 3.07 -6.49
C ALA A 178 -13.65 3.13 -6.36
N LEU A 179 -13.12 4.15 -5.65
CA LEU A 179 -11.68 4.28 -5.38
C LEU A 179 -11.15 3.18 -4.47
N LEU A 180 -11.89 2.78 -3.43
CA LEU A 180 -11.52 1.64 -2.59
C LEU A 180 -11.43 0.34 -3.40
N VAL A 181 -12.39 0.10 -4.30
CA VAL A 181 -12.35 -1.04 -5.21
C VAL A 181 -11.15 -0.96 -6.16
N GLY A 182 -10.79 0.25 -6.63
CA GLY A 182 -9.60 0.50 -7.43
C GLY A 182 -8.30 0.19 -6.68
N ALA A 183 -8.19 0.64 -5.42
CA ALA A 183 -7.05 0.38 -4.54
C ALA A 183 -6.90 -1.11 -4.22
N TYR A 184 -7.99 -1.76 -3.81
CA TYR A 184 -8.04 -3.17 -3.42
C TYR A 184 -7.77 -4.11 -4.60
N GLY A 185 -8.50 -3.90 -5.70
CA GLY A 185 -8.40 -4.70 -6.90
C GLY A 185 -9.15 -6.01 -6.90
N LYS A 186 -9.27 -6.59 -8.10
CA LYS A 186 -9.74 -7.97 -8.23
C LYS A 186 -8.55 -8.91 -8.12
N ALA A 187 -8.75 -10.05 -7.46
CA ALA A 187 -7.71 -11.06 -7.23
C ALA A 187 -7.09 -11.62 -8.52
N ASP A 188 -7.76 -11.46 -9.66
CA ASP A 188 -7.32 -11.87 -11.00
C ASP A 188 -6.67 -10.73 -11.81
N SER A 189 -6.46 -9.54 -11.22
CA SER A 189 -5.84 -8.44 -11.96
C SER A 189 -4.37 -8.69 -12.27
N ASP A 190 -4.02 -8.58 -13.55
CA ASP A 190 -2.65 -8.63 -14.06
C ASP A 190 -2.05 -7.23 -14.32
N SER A 191 -2.75 -6.17 -13.91
CA SER A 191 -2.36 -4.79 -14.18
C SER A 191 -1.92 -4.07 -12.90
N PRO A 192 -0.77 -3.39 -12.88
CA PRO A 192 -0.34 -2.57 -11.76
C PRO A 192 -1.22 -1.34 -11.55
N ALA A 193 -1.91 -0.86 -12.59
CA ALA A 193 -2.75 0.34 -12.53
C ALA A 193 -4.19 0.05 -12.06
N THR A 194 -4.75 -1.09 -12.45
CA THR A 194 -6.12 -1.48 -12.06
C THR A 194 -6.05 -2.59 -11.04
N GLY A 195 -6.48 -2.36 -9.81
CA GLY A 195 -6.45 -3.36 -8.77
C GLY A 195 -5.06 -3.63 -8.21
N ALA A 196 -4.44 -2.54 -7.79
CA ALA A 196 -3.02 -2.41 -7.60
C ALA A 196 -2.50 -3.20 -6.38
N LEU A 197 -3.25 -3.23 -5.27
CA LEU A 197 -2.87 -4.03 -4.10
C LEU A 197 -2.91 -5.54 -4.38
N SER A 198 -3.99 -6.02 -5.03
CA SER A 198 -4.11 -7.43 -5.43
C SER A 198 -2.96 -7.87 -6.35
N TYR A 199 -2.55 -7.01 -7.30
CA TYR A 199 -1.39 -7.25 -8.14
C TYR A 199 -0.09 -7.35 -7.33
N ALA A 200 0.17 -6.40 -6.41
CA ALA A 200 1.34 -6.41 -5.56
C ALA A 200 1.41 -7.66 -4.65
N MET A 201 0.29 -8.09 -4.09
CA MET A 201 0.18 -9.34 -3.33
C MET A 201 0.53 -10.56 -4.20
N LYS A 202 -0.03 -10.65 -5.41
CA LYS A 202 0.24 -11.77 -6.32
C LYS A 202 1.72 -11.87 -6.67
N GLN A 203 2.37 -10.74 -7.00
CA GLN A 203 3.79 -10.71 -7.38
C GLN A 203 4.72 -11.01 -6.21
N THR A 204 4.30 -10.72 -4.98
CA THR A 204 5.06 -11.07 -3.76
C THR A 204 4.81 -12.52 -3.31
N GLY A 205 3.97 -13.28 -4.02
CA GLY A 205 3.67 -14.68 -3.73
C GLY A 205 2.60 -14.88 -2.66
N LEU A 206 1.89 -13.81 -2.26
CA LEU A 206 0.65 -13.91 -1.48
C LEU A 206 -0.49 -14.30 -2.41
N LYS A 207 -1.22 -15.34 -2.05
CA LYS A 207 -2.51 -15.62 -2.68
C LYS A 207 -3.53 -14.68 -2.05
N ALA A 208 -4.13 -13.79 -2.85
CA ALA A 208 -5.31 -13.05 -2.41
C ALA A 208 -6.34 -14.07 -1.89
N SER A 209 -6.81 -13.92 -0.65
CA SER A 209 -7.81 -14.82 -0.09
C SER A 209 -9.07 -14.76 -0.95
N LYS A 210 -9.57 -15.92 -1.36
CA LYS A 210 -10.90 -16.05 -1.99
C LYS A 210 -11.99 -15.52 -1.07
#